data_AF-A0AAD8MJL9-F1
#
_entry.id   AF-A0AAD8MJL9-F1
#
_cell.length_a   1.000
_cell.length_b   1.000
_cell.length_c   1.000
_cell.angle_alpha   90.00
_cell.angle_beta   90.00
_cell.angle_gamma   90.00
#
_symmetry.space_group_name_H-M   'P 1'
#
loop_
_entity.id
_entity.type
_entity.pdbx_description
1 polymer ?
#
loop_
_entity_poly.entity_id
_entity_poly.type
_entity_poly.pdbx_seq_one_letter_code
_entity_poly.pdbx_strand_id
1 'polypeptide(L)'
;MKRDDTRMTDIPSDIQKHILKLLATSSEASDFVRATSSCKEWKEFAEDAEILKTVQFDRMHRLDKSFWNKNRFLVKCLNAGNRGAFDIIVLKKKQDVLKVFMQKLKAGECWPDMLQLRNELRRTRS
;
A
#
# COMPACT_ATOMS: atom_id res chain seq x y z
N MET A 1 -24.64 -11.25 -35.34
CA MET A 1 -23.47 -11.42 -34.45
C MET A 1 -24.02 -11.70 -33.06
N LYS A 2 -23.94 -12.95 -32.57
CA LYS A 2 -24.31 -13.25 -31.18
C LYS A 2 -23.19 -12.72 -30.31
N ARG A 3 -23.50 -11.82 -29.36
CA ARG A 3 -22.54 -11.45 -28.32
C ARG A 3 -22.38 -12.68 -27.44
N ASP A 4 -21.18 -13.23 -27.37
CA ASP A 4 -20.86 -14.23 -26.35
C ASP A 4 -20.83 -13.48 -25.02
N ASP A 5 -21.93 -13.59 -24.28
CA ASP A 5 -22.07 -13.04 -22.94
C ASP A 5 -21.37 -13.95 -21.93
N THR A 6 -20.08 -14.24 -22.13
CA THR A 6 -19.28 -14.95 -21.13
C THR A 6 -19.16 -14.05 -19.91
N ARG A 7 -19.79 -14.45 -18.81
CA ARG A 7 -19.76 -13.70 -17.57
C ARG A 7 -18.46 -14.01 -16.85
N MET A 8 -17.96 -13.03 -16.09
CA MET A 8 -16.79 -13.24 -15.23
C MET A 8 -17.00 -14.41 -14.26
N THR A 9 -18.25 -14.66 -13.86
CA THR A 9 -18.67 -15.79 -13.00
C THR A 9 -18.52 -17.16 -13.66
N ASP A 10 -18.41 -17.21 -14.99
CA ASP A 10 -18.25 -18.46 -15.75
C ASP A 10 -16.78 -18.90 -15.79
N ILE A 11 -15.87 -18.03 -15.33
CA ILE A 11 -14.43 -18.31 -15.23
C ILE A 11 -14.17 -19.09 -13.93
N PRO A 12 -13.49 -20.24 -14.00
CA PRO A 12 -13.03 -20.97 -12.82
C PRO A 12 -12.25 -20.10 -11.82
N SER A 13 -12.47 -20.32 -10.53
CA SER A 13 -11.93 -19.48 -9.46
C SER A 13 -10.40 -19.47 -9.37
N ASP A 14 -9.75 -20.56 -9.76
CA ASP A 14 -8.30 -20.67 -9.90
C ASP A 14 -7.75 -19.75 -11.00
N ILE A 15 -8.43 -19.67 -12.14
CA ILE A 15 -8.09 -18.74 -13.21
C ILE A 15 -8.31 -17.30 -12.75
N GLN A 16 -9.41 -17.01 -12.06
CA GLN A 16 -9.66 -15.68 -11.51
C GLN A 16 -8.56 -15.26 -10.51
N LYS A 17 -8.15 -16.15 -9.60
CA LYS A 17 -7.03 -15.91 -8.68
C LYS A 17 -5.71 -15.69 -9.42
N HIS A 18 -5.47 -16.44 -10.49
CA HIS A 18 -4.28 -16.27 -11.30
C HIS A 18 -4.24 -14.89 -11.99
N ILE A 19 -5.37 -14.45 -12.56
CA ILE A 19 -5.52 -13.10 -13.13
C ILE A 19 -5.26 -12.05 -12.06
N LEU A 20 -5.83 -12.21 -10.85
CA LEU A 20 -5.62 -11.27 -9.76
C LEU A 20 -4.15 -11.19 -9.34
N LYS A 21 -3.46 -12.33 -9.29
CA LYS A 21 -2.03 -12.38 -8.97
C LYS A 21 -1.20 -11.67 -10.04
N LEU A 22 -1.52 -11.85 -11.32
CA LEU A 22 -0.87 -11.11 -12.41
C LEU A 22 -1.11 -9.61 -12.29
N LEU A 23 -2.35 -9.19 -12.00
CA LEU A 23 -2.65 -7.78 -11.75
C LEU A 23 -1.87 -7.23 -10.55
N ALA A 24 -1.77 -7.99 -9.46
CA ALA A 24 -1.00 -7.58 -8.28
C ALA A 24 0.49 -7.36 -8.61
N THR A 25 1.06 -8.18 -9.50
CA THR A 25 2.49 -8.10 -9.88
C THR A 25 2.79 -7.20 -11.06
N SER A 26 1.80 -6.81 -11.87
CA SER A 26 2.03 -6.05 -13.10
C SER A 26 1.40 -4.66 -13.11
N SER A 27 0.62 -4.32 -12.08
CA SER A 27 -0.07 -3.02 -11.97
C SER A 27 0.27 -2.30 -10.68
N GLU A 28 0.11 -0.98 -10.70
CA GLU A 28 0.24 -0.17 -9.50
C GLU A 28 -0.84 -0.56 -8.48
N ALA A 29 -0.51 -0.53 -7.18
CA ALA A 29 -1.45 -0.84 -6.10
C ALA A 29 -2.79 -0.07 -6.20
N SER A 30 -2.81 1.14 -6.75
CA SER A 30 -4.04 1.90 -6.99
C SER A 30 -4.96 1.25 -8.01
N ASP A 31 -4.40 0.74 -9.10
CA ASP A 31 -5.18 0.06 -10.14
C ASP A 31 -5.67 -1.30 -9.66
N PHE A 32 -4.83 -2.02 -8.92
CA PHE A 32 -5.22 -3.25 -8.26
C PHE A 32 -6.41 -3.04 -7.32
N VAL A 33 -6.33 -2.08 -6.39
CA VAL A 33 -7.43 -1.78 -5.45
C VAL A 33 -8.71 -1.40 -6.18
N ARG A 34 -8.61 -0.63 -7.27
CA ARG A 34 -9.76 -0.26 -8.10
C ARG A 34 -10.39 -1.48 -8.78
N ALA A 35 -9.57 -2.36 -9.35
CA ALA A 35 -10.04 -3.59 -9.99
C ALA A 35 -10.75 -4.50 -8.97
N THR A 36 -10.16 -4.69 -7.79
CA THR A 36 -10.70 -5.60 -6.77
C THR A 36 -11.92 -5.05 -6.04
N SER A 37 -12.21 -3.76 -6.16
CA SER A 37 -13.44 -3.15 -5.62
C SER A 37 -14.61 -3.22 -6.58
N SER A 38 -14.43 -3.74 -7.80
CA SER A 38 -15.49 -3.84 -8.81
C SER A 38 -16.55 -4.90 -8.48
N CYS A 39 -16.18 -6.01 -7.81
CA CYS A 39 -17.12 -7.05 -7.41
C CYS A 39 -16.70 -7.75 -6.11
N LYS A 40 -17.67 -8.40 -5.47
CA LYS A 40 -17.50 -9.07 -4.17
C LYS A 40 -16.45 -10.20 -4.23
N GLU A 41 -16.50 -11.00 -5.29
CA GLU A 41 -15.61 -12.16 -5.46
C GLU A 41 -14.14 -11.73 -5.61
N TRP A 42 -13.87 -10.72 -6.42
CA TRP A 42 -12.52 -10.16 -6.55
C TRP A 42 -12.03 -9.53 -5.25
N LYS A 43 -12.93 -8.90 -4.50
CA LYS A 43 -12.59 -8.36 -3.18
C LYS A 43 -12.17 -9.46 -2.21
N GLU A 44 -12.87 -10.59 -2.20
CA GLU A 44 -12.54 -11.74 -1.36
C GLU A 44 -11.21 -12.37 -1.78
N PHE A 45 -10.96 -12.56 -3.07
CA PHE A 45 -9.66 -13.05 -3.55
C PHE A 45 -8.52 -12.07 -3.29
N ALA A 46 -8.78 -10.76 -3.34
CA ALA A 46 -7.76 -9.75 -3.05
C ALA A 46 -7.30 -9.74 -1.59
N GLU A 47 -8.06 -10.36 -0.68
CA GLU A 47 -7.68 -10.49 0.74
C GLU A 47 -6.82 -11.73 1.01
N ASP A 48 -6.58 -12.56 -0.01
CA ASP A 48 -5.64 -13.69 0.08
C ASP A 48 -4.21 -13.18 0.35
N ALA A 49 -3.56 -13.76 1.36
CA ALA A 49 -2.24 -13.36 1.79
C ALA A 49 -1.18 -13.49 0.68
N GLU A 50 -1.27 -14.53 -0.16
CA GLU A 50 -0.33 -14.74 -1.26
C GLU A 50 -0.47 -13.67 -2.34
N ILE A 51 -1.69 -13.16 -2.55
CA ILE A 51 -1.92 -12.04 -3.46
C ILE A 51 -1.39 -10.75 -2.84
N LEU A 52 -1.79 -10.44 -1.60
CA LEU A 52 -1.37 -9.22 -0.88
C LEU A 52 0.16 -9.09 -0.79
N LYS A 53 0.87 -10.20 -0.60
CA LYS A 53 2.34 -10.24 -0.55
C LYS A 53 3.01 -9.84 -1.87
N THR A 54 2.31 -10.02 -2.99
CA THR A 54 2.85 -9.78 -4.35
C THR A 54 2.52 -8.42 -4.94
N VAL A 55 1.63 -7.65 -4.29
CA VAL A 55 1.21 -6.33 -4.77
C VAL A 55 2.41 -5.39 -4.95
N GLN A 56 2.51 -4.79 -6.14
CA GLN A 56 3.54 -3.81 -6.46
C GLN A 56 3.19 -2.39 -6.02
N PHE A 57 4.24 -1.69 -5.62
CA PHE A 57 4.19 -0.41 -4.92
C PHE A 57 5.20 0.60 -5.48
N ASP A 58 5.59 0.44 -6.75
CA ASP A 58 6.71 1.14 -7.40
C ASP A 58 6.62 2.68 -7.32
N ARG A 59 5.41 3.26 -7.20
CA ARG A 59 5.23 4.71 -7.16
C ARG A 59 4.45 5.20 -5.95
N MET A 60 5.16 5.42 -4.83
CA MET A 60 4.60 6.00 -3.60
C MET A 60 3.80 7.31 -3.81
N HIS A 61 4.20 8.15 -4.76
CA HIS A 61 3.54 9.44 -5.00
C HIS A 61 2.13 9.31 -5.58
N ARG A 62 1.74 8.12 -6.06
CA ARG A 62 0.40 7.82 -6.55
C ARG A 62 -0.52 7.23 -5.49
N LEU A 63 0.01 6.91 -4.31
CA LEU A 63 -0.80 6.42 -3.21
C LEU A 63 -1.59 7.57 -2.61
N ASP A 64 -2.88 7.60 -2.91
CA ASP A 64 -3.84 8.51 -2.30
C ASP A 64 -3.79 8.42 -0.76
N LYS A 65 -4.14 9.51 -0.06
CA LYS A 65 -4.24 9.60 1.40
C LYS A 65 -5.02 8.44 2.00
N SER A 66 -5.97 7.94 1.24
CA SER A 66 -6.82 6.81 1.57
C SER A 66 -5.99 5.54 1.86
N PHE A 67 -4.90 5.25 1.14
CA PHE A 67 -4.01 4.09 1.38
C PHE A 67 -3.31 4.10 2.73
N TRP A 68 -3.09 5.27 3.32
CA TRP A 68 -2.27 5.49 4.51
C TRP A 68 -3.02 5.30 5.83
N ASN A 69 -4.34 5.07 5.78
CA ASN A 69 -5.13 4.86 6.99
C ASN A 69 -4.82 3.47 7.59
N LYS A 70 -4.66 3.41 8.93
CA LYS A 70 -4.26 2.23 9.70
C LYS A 70 -5.09 0.97 9.44
N ASN A 71 -6.34 1.10 9.00
CA ASN A 71 -7.22 -0.03 8.68
C ASN A 71 -7.31 -0.35 7.18
N ARG A 72 -6.36 0.14 6.37
CA ARG A 72 -6.44 0.05 4.91
C ARG A 72 -5.42 -0.88 4.29
N PHE A 73 -5.63 -1.08 2.99
CA PHE A 73 -4.96 -1.99 2.09
C PHE A 73 -3.43 -2.09 2.28
N LEU A 74 -2.74 -0.97 2.53
CA LEU A 74 -1.29 -0.97 2.77
C LEU A 74 -0.89 -1.77 4.03
N VAL A 75 -1.67 -1.65 5.11
CA VAL A 75 -1.45 -2.41 6.34
C VAL A 75 -1.79 -3.89 6.15
N LYS A 76 -2.81 -4.21 5.35
CA LYS A 76 -3.10 -5.60 4.96
C LYS A 76 -1.92 -6.21 4.20
N CYS A 77 -1.35 -5.48 3.24
CA CYS A 77 -0.15 -5.91 2.51
C CYS A 77 1.05 -6.09 3.44
N LEU A 78 1.28 -5.15 4.37
CA LEU A 78 2.34 -5.26 5.37
C LEU A 78 2.18 -6.54 6.22
N ASN A 79 0.97 -6.79 6.73
CA ASN A 79 0.69 -7.96 7.56
C ASN A 79 0.84 -9.29 6.79
N ALA A 80 0.63 -9.27 5.47
CA ALA A 80 0.91 -10.39 4.59
C ALA A 80 2.40 -10.56 4.26
N GLY A 81 3.28 -9.68 4.78
CA GLY A 81 4.73 -9.73 4.55
C GLY A 81 5.18 -9.07 3.25
N ASN A 82 4.39 -8.15 2.69
CA ASN A 82 4.78 -7.39 1.49
C ASN A 82 5.90 -6.40 1.84
N ARG A 83 7.07 -6.57 1.23
CA ARG A 83 8.26 -5.72 1.47
C ARG A 83 8.07 -4.30 0.95
N GLY A 84 7.41 -4.12 -0.20
CA GLY A 84 7.10 -2.81 -0.73
C GLY A 84 6.22 -2.01 0.22
N ALA A 85 5.19 -2.63 0.79
CA ALA A 85 4.35 -1.99 1.80
C ALA A 85 5.13 -1.59 3.07
N PHE A 86 6.08 -2.42 3.51
CA PHE A 86 6.98 -2.08 4.61
C PHE A 86 7.83 -0.85 4.30
N ASP A 87 8.50 -0.82 3.15
CA ASP A 87 9.38 0.28 2.74
C ASP A 87 8.59 1.60 2.63
N ILE A 88 7.35 1.52 2.13
CA ILE A 88 6.42 2.65 2.08
C ILE A 88 6.13 3.21 3.47
N ILE A 89 5.77 2.34 4.42
CA ILE A 89 5.41 2.75 5.79
C ILE A 89 6.62 3.38 6.49
N VAL A 90 7.82 2.82 6.30
CA VAL A 90 9.06 3.38 6.84
C VAL A 90 9.36 4.75 6.24
N LEU A 91 9.24 4.92 4.92
CA LEU A 91 9.48 6.21 4.27
C LEU A 91 8.49 7.27 4.77
N LYS A 92 7.21 6.92 4.91
CA LYS A 92 6.20 7.84 5.40
C LYS A 92 6.47 8.31 6.82
N LYS A 93 6.84 7.40 7.72
CA LYS A 93 7.26 7.76 9.07
C LYS A 93 8.43 8.75 9.04
N LYS A 94 9.44 8.53 8.19
CA LYS A 94 10.56 9.47 8.02
C LYS A 94 10.09 10.85 7.55
N GLN A 95 9.20 10.89 6.56
CA GLN A 95 8.64 12.15 6.05
C GLN A 95 7.84 12.90 7.13
N ASP A 96 7.04 12.19 7.93
CA ASP A 96 6.24 12.79 8.99
C ASP A 96 7.13 13.36 10.11
N VAL A 97 8.17 12.62 10.52
CA VAL A 97 9.18 13.10 11.48
C VAL A 97 9.91 14.34 10.95
N LEU A 98 10.35 14.30 9.70
CA LEU A 98 11.02 15.45 9.08
C LEU A 98 10.10 16.67 8.99
N LYS A 99 8.82 16.47 8.69
CA LYS A 99 7.82 17.53 8.63
C LYS A 99 7.63 18.19 10.01
N VAL A 100 7.52 17.40 11.07
CA VAL A 100 7.42 17.91 12.46
C VAL A 100 8.69 18.68 12.82
N PHE A 101 9.87 18.13 12.51
CA PHE A 101 11.15 18.79 12.75
C PHE A 101 11.24 20.16 12.06
N MET A 102 10.85 20.24 10.78
CA MET A 102 10.83 21.48 10.01
C MET A 102 9.80 22.50 10.55
N GLN A 103 8.69 22.04 11.12
CA GLN A 103 7.70 22.91 11.77
C GLN A 103 8.25 23.49 13.08
N LYS A 104 8.88 22.68 13.92
CA LYS A 104 9.52 23.12 15.17
C LYS A 104 10.65 24.13 14.93
N LEU A 105 11.46 23.90 13.89
CA LEU A 105 12.48 24.86 13.44
C LEU A 105 11.88 26.22 13.09
N LYS A 106 10.78 26.24 12.33
CA LYS A 106 10.09 27.48 11.93
C LYS A 106 9.43 28.19 13.12
N ALA A 107 9.00 27.43 14.13
CA ALA A 107 8.38 27.96 15.33
C ALA A 107 9.40 28.49 16.36
N GLY A 108 10.71 28.31 16.14
CA GLY A 108 11.75 28.76 17.06
C GLY A 108 11.85 27.92 18.35
N GLU A 109 11.39 26.66 18.32
CA GLU A 109 11.38 25.78 19.50
C GLU A 109 12.79 25.31 19.91
N CYS A 110 12.94 24.99 21.20
CA CYS A 110 14.22 24.79 21.89
C CYS A 110 14.98 23.51 21.47
N TRP A 111 16.32 23.58 21.54
CA TRP A 111 17.29 22.57 21.11
C TRP A 111 17.14 21.13 21.67
N PRO A 112 16.65 20.89 22.91
CA PRO A 112 16.51 19.54 23.47
C PRO A 112 15.52 18.65 22.70
N ASP A 113 14.35 19.18 22.33
CA ASP A 113 13.32 18.48 21.56
C ASP A 113 13.81 18.11 20.16
N MET A 114 14.62 18.99 19.58
CA MET A 114 15.23 18.82 18.27
C MET A 114 16.25 17.66 18.26
N LEU A 115 16.95 17.44 19.36
CA LEU A 115 17.90 16.33 19.52
C LEU A 115 17.19 14.97 19.55
N GLN A 116 16.01 14.91 20.18
CA GLN A 116 15.20 13.69 20.28
C GLN A 116 14.69 13.24 18.89
N LEU A 117 14.13 14.18 18.12
CA LEU A 117 13.70 13.95 16.73
C LEU A 117 14.87 13.57 15.81
N ARG A 118 16.04 14.17 16.00
CA ARG A 118 17.26 13.81 15.24
C ARG A 118 17.69 12.37 15.50
N ASN A 119 17.55 11.89 16.73
CA ASN A 119 17.87 10.51 17.09
C ASN A 119 16.86 9.51 16.51
N GLU A 120 15.58 9.86 16.45
CA GLU A 120 14.55 9.06 15.76
C GLU A 120 14.79 8.95 14.25
N LEU A 121 15.20 10.05 13.60
CA LEU A 121 15.61 10.03 12.19
C LEU A 121 16.81 9.11 11.93
N ARG A 122 17.75 9.00 12.88
CA ARG A 122 18.88 8.06 12.77
C ARG A 122 18.45 6.62 12.97
N ARG A 123 17.58 6.34 13.95
CA ARG A 123 17.11 4.97 14.23
C ARG A 123 16.32 4.35 13.08
N THR A 124 15.64 5.17 12.29
CA THR A 124 14.91 4.68 11.10
C THR A 124 15.80 4.41 9.88
N ARG A 125 17.13 4.65 9.96
CA ARG A 125 18.11 4.32 8.89
C ARG A 125 18.76 2.94 9.05
N SER A 126 18.66 2.33 10.22
CA SER A 126 19.19 0.98 10.53
C SER A 126 18.12 -0.07 10.29
#